data_AF-A0A2G5VMS4-F1
#
_entry.id   AF-A0A2G5VMS4-F1
#
_cell.length_a   1.000
_cell.length_b   1.000
_cell.length_c   1.000
_cell.angle_alpha   90.00
_cell.angle_beta   90.00
_cell.angle_gamma   90.00
#
_symmetry.space_group_name_H-M   'P 1'
#
loop_
_entity.id
_entity.type
_entity.pdbx_description
1 polymer ?
#
loop_
_entity_poly.entity_id
_entity_poly.type
_entity_poly.pdbx_seq_one_letter_code
_entity_poly.pdbx_strand_id
1 'polypeptide(L)'
;MNSTTINSTIKILNDTLNQPTMEGVTIWEATSLGFTMRVIYVLSILMMFLGIIWIYEWVQSTKASEQSITPTIPFEEEGLTVHNGDHGEKFYCGYNDVGQRKNRSMNTLREILEMVYDTRLRDYGEFLQDARIISIKMPGFENGGKCHEFVLKNGTMPSGSGFSYQMYGDNAIQVTRYYENGVGYIAGFCIYIRMEYEWGIRFRKAFIKEILESRRYGRPGCDECNGFWKCDTSGMGFDRRANGDSTVYGMFQSTQCTTTILLFDYHCLKGFISNY
;
A
#
# COMPACT_ATOMS: atom_id res chain seq x y z
N MET A 1 41.83 -70.32 46.65
CA MET A 1 40.91 -69.94 45.56
C MET A 1 41.47 -68.68 44.91
N ASN A 2 41.73 -68.72 43.60
CA ASN A 2 42.55 -67.74 42.89
C ASN A 2 41.85 -66.37 42.73
N SER A 3 42.48 -65.32 43.25
CA SER A 3 42.05 -63.91 43.20
C SER A 3 41.87 -63.38 41.77
N THR A 4 42.56 -63.97 40.79
CA THR A 4 42.46 -63.62 39.36
C THR A 4 41.11 -63.99 38.72
N THR A 5 40.43 -65.01 39.23
CA THR A 5 39.12 -65.44 38.71
C THR A 5 38.00 -64.50 39.17
N ILE A 6 38.15 -63.86 40.33
CA ILE A 6 37.15 -62.95 40.90
C ILE A 6 37.16 -61.61 40.13
N ASN A 7 38.35 -61.07 39.82
CA ASN A 7 38.46 -59.79 39.10
C ASN A 7 37.93 -59.82 37.65
N SER A 8 38.08 -60.94 36.95
CA SER A 8 37.55 -61.08 35.59
C SER A 8 36.02 -61.15 35.57
N THR A 9 35.42 -61.84 36.54
CA THR A 9 33.96 -61.97 36.65
C THR A 9 33.30 -60.64 37.03
N ILE A 10 33.92 -59.86 37.92
CA ILE A 10 33.43 -58.51 38.29
C ILE A 10 33.51 -57.55 37.09
N LYS A 11 34.57 -57.64 36.27
CA LYS A 11 34.71 -56.81 35.07
C LYS A 11 33.62 -57.11 34.04
N ILE A 12 33.30 -58.38 33.81
CA ILE A 12 32.23 -58.79 32.89
C ILE A 12 30.87 -58.28 33.37
N LEU A 13 30.56 -58.43 34.67
CA LEU A 13 29.31 -57.91 35.24
C LEU A 13 29.19 -56.39 35.10
N ASN A 14 30.27 -55.64 35.33
CA ASN A 14 30.27 -54.19 35.19
C ASN A 14 30.13 -53.72 33.74
N ASP A 15 30.72 -54.44 32.78
CA ASP A 15 30.58 -54.15 31.35
C ASP A 15 29.17 -54.50 30.83
N THR A 16 28.49 -55.46 31.47
CA THR A 16 27.11 -55.86 31.11
C THR A 16 26.07 -54.90 31.71
N LEU A 17 26.32 -54.36 32.90
CA LEU A 17 25.44 -53.38 33.57
C LEU A 17 25.52 -51.97 32.96
N ASN A 18 26.62 -51.62 32.29
CA ASN A 18 26.81 -50.32 31.65
C ASN A 18 26.48 -50.31 30.15
N GLN A 19 26.05 -51.43 29.55
CA GLN A 19 25.52 -51.39 28.19
C GLN A 19 24.13 -50.75 28.20
N PRO A 20 23.96 -49.54 27.64
CA PRO A 20 22.62 -48.98 27.47
C PRO A 20 21.84 -49.93 26.57
N THR A 21 20.73 -50.45 27.06
CA THR A 21 19.82 -51.28 26.26
C THR A 21 19.38 -50.44 25.06
N MET A 22 19.81 -50.83 23.85
CA MET A 22 19.57 -50.08 22.61
C MET A 22 18.08 -49.79 22.38
N GLU A 23 17.18 -50.58 22.97
CA GLU A 23 15.73 -50.38 22.91
C GLU A 23 15.29 -49.04 23.54
N GLY A 24 15.94 -48.59 24.62
CA GLY A 24 15.57 -47.34 25.30
C GLY A 24 15.88 -46.09 24.46
N VAL A 25 16.97 -46.09 23.70
CA VAL A 25 17.41 -44.93 22.89
C VAL A 25 16.45 -44.67 21.73
N THR A 26 15.95 -45.73 21.08
CA THR A 26 15.07 -45.61 19.90
C THR A 26 13.69 -45.01 20.21
N ILE A 27 13.16 -45.18 21.42
CA ILE A 27 11.82 -44.71 21.81
C ILE A 27 11.81 -43.19 22.06
N TRP A 28 12.87 -42.64 22.68
CA TRP A 28 12.99 -41.20 22.93
C TRP A 28 13.18 -40.41 21.63
N GLU A 29 13.93 -40.97 20.67
CA GLU A 29 14.10 -40.35 19.35
C GLU A 29 12.79 -40.33 18.54
N ALA A 30 12.03 -41.43 18.55
CA ALA A 30 10.77 -41.54 17.82
C ALA A 30 9.67 -40.61 18.39
N THR A 31 9.58 -40.49 19.71
CA THR A 31 8.61 -39.60 20.37
C THR A 31 8.95 -38.12 20.16
N SER A 32 10.24 -37.78 20.17
CA SER A 32 10.73 -36.43 19.87
C SER A 32 10.40 -35.99 18.43
N LEU A 33 10.67 -36.86 17.43
CA LEU A 33 10.36 -36.57 16.03
C LEU A 33 8.85 -36.41 15.76
N GLY A 34 8.02 -37.22 16.42
CA GLY A 34 6.56 -37.09 16.31
C GLY A 34 6.04 -35.75 16.84
N PHE A 35 6.64 -35.25 17.93
CA PHE A 35 6.28 -33.95 18.49
C PHE A 35 6.72 -32.79 17.60
N THR A 36 7.97 -32.82 17.10
CA THR A 36 8.47 -31.74 16.23
C THR A 36 7.65 -31.61 14.94
N MET A 37 7.27 -32.72 14.32
CA MET A 37 6.41 -32.71 13.12
C MET A 37 5.04 -32.09 13.39
N ARG A 38 4.42 -32.37 14.55
CA ARG A 38 3.14 -31.75 14.94
C ARG A 38 3.28 -30.26 15.18
N VAL A 39 4.37 -29.83 15.83
CA VAL A 39 4.64 -28.40 16.06
C VAL A 39 4.83 -27.68 14.73
N ILE A 40 5.64 -28.23 13.82
CA ILE A 40 5.85 -27.65 12.48
C ILE A 40 4.53 -27.55 11.72
N TYR A 41 3.69 -28.59 11.78
CA TYR A 41 2.39 -28.59 11.14
C TYR A 41 1.44 -27.52 11.70
N VAL A 42 1.40 -27.33 13.02
CA VAL A 42 0.59 -26.27 13.64
C VAL A 42 1.11 -24.88 13.27
N LEU A 43 2.44 -24.69 13.26
CA LEU A 43 3.06 -23.43 12.85
C LEU A 43 2.81 -23.12 11.37
N SER A 44 2.85 -24.11 10.48
CA SER A 44 2.58 -23.90 9.06
C SER A 44 1.13 -23.47 8.81
N ILE A 45 0.17 -24.08 9.51
CA ILE A 45 -1.24 -23.68 9.48
C ILE A 45 -1.40 -22.23 9.97
N LEU A 46 -0.76 -21.87 11.08
CA LEU A 46 -0.83 -20.51 11.63
C LEU A 46 -0.27 -19.47 10.64
N MET A 47 0.87 -19.77 10.01
CA MET A 47 1.44 -18.91 8.98
C MET A 47 0.55 -18.77 7.74
N MET A 48 -0.13 -19.85 7.34
CA MET A 48 -1.11 -19.82 6.25
C MET A 48 -2.29 -18.89 6.58
N PHE A 49 -2.85 -18.97 7.79
CA PHE A 49 -3.94 -18.08 8.21
C PHE A 49 -3.52 -16.60 8.24
N LEU A 50 -2.32 -16.31 8.76
CA LEU A 50 -1.77 -14.95 8.74
C LEU A 50 -1.57 -14.45 7.29
N GLY A 51 -1.12 -15.33 6.38
CA GLY A 51 -1.01 -15.02 4.96
C GLY A 51 -2.36 -14.69 4.30
N ILE A 52 -3.41 -15.45 4.62
CA ILE A 52 -4.76 -15.20 4.10
C ILE A 52 -5.31 -13.86 4.61
N ILE A 53 -5.13 -13.55 5.90
CA ILE A 53 -5.53 -12.26 6.49
C ILE A 53 -4.79 -11.12 5.79
N TRP A 54 -3.48 -11.27 5.59
CA TRP A 54 -2.67 -10.26 4.90
C TRP A 54 -3.11 -10.05 3.45
N ILE A 55 -3.39 -11.13 2.71
CA ILE A 55 -3.92 -11.03 1.33
C ILE A 55 -5.29 -10.36 1.33
N TYR A 56 -6.17 -10.69 2.28
CA TYR A 56 -7.49 -10.07 2.40
C TYR A 56 -7.38 -8.55 2.61
N GLU A 57 -6.54 -8.11 3.55
CA GLU A 57 -6.29 -6.69 3.80
C GLU A 57 -5.69 -6.00 2.57
N TRP A 58 -4.76 -6.67 1.88
CA TRP A 58 -4.19 -6.16 0.64
C TRP A 58 -5.26 -5.97 -0.44
N VAL A 59 -6.12 -6.97 -0.69
CA VAL A 59 -7.22 -6.87 -1.66
C VAL A 59 -8.16 -5.72 -1.30
N GLN A 60 -8.54 -5.59 -0.03
CA GLN A 60 -9.39 -4.49 0.42
C GLN A 60 -8.74 -3.12 0.19
N SER A 61 -7.43 -3.01 0.38
CA SER A 61 -6.68 -1.78 0.11
C SER A 61 -6.67 -1.37 -1.38
N THR A 62 -6.95 -2.30 -2.29
CA THR A 62 -7.01 -2.04 -3.75
C THR A 62 -8.40 -1.66 -4.25
N LYS A 63 -9.45 -1.84 -3.44
CA LYS A 63 -10.80 -1.53 -3.89
C LYS A 63 -10.99 -0.03 -4.04
N ALA A 64 -11.57 0.36 -5.17
CA ALA A 64 -12.07 1.69 -5.44
C ALA A 64 -13.59 1.64 -5.49
N SER A 65 -14.26 2.65 -4.91
CA SER A 65 -15.70 2.82 -5.09
C SER A 65 -16.01 3.30 -6.50
N GLU A 66 -17.28 3.24 -6.86
CA GLU A 66 -17.79 4.00 -7.98
C GLU A 66 -17.58 5.50 -7.74
N GLN A 67 -17.39 6.24 -8.82
CA GLN A 67 -17.27 7.69 -8.77
C GLN A 67 -18.65 8.30 -8.56
N SER A 68 -18.76 9.21 -7.60
CA SER A 68 -20.04 9.82 -7.19
C SER A 68 -19.94 11.34 -7.25
N ILE A 69 -21.07 12.00 -7.48
CA ILE A 69 -21.19 13.47 -7.38
C ILE A 69 -21.34 13.88 -5.90
N THR A 70 -21.77 12.97 -5.05
CA THR A 70 -21.94 13.18 -3.61
C THR A 70 -20.74 12.59 -2.85
N PRO A 71 -20.13 13.32 -1.91
CA PRO A 71 -19.03 12.81 -1.09
C PRO A 71 -19.48 11.67 -0.19
N THR A 72 -18.60 10.72 0.07
CA THR A 72 -18.84 9.58 0.97
C THR A 72 -18.04 9.80 2.25
N ILE A 73 -18.73 10.13 3.33
CA ILE A 73 -18.10 10.38 4.62
C ILE A 73 -18.27 9.13 5.50
N PRO A 74 -17.19 8.44 5.88
CA PRO A 74 -17.29 7.15 6.58
C PRO A 74 -17.67 7.25 8.06
N PHE A 75 -17.62 8.44 8.65
CA PHE A 75 -18.03 8.75 10.03
C PHE A 75 -18.32 10.25 10.17
N GLU A 76 -19.03 10.63 11.24
CA GLU A 76 -19.46 12.03 11.46
C GLU A 76 -18.27 12.96 11.74
N GLU A 77 -18.28 14.13 11.11
CA GLU A 77 -17.28 15.21 11.31
C GLU A 77 -17.65 16.09 12.53
N GLU A 78 -18.89 16.00 13.00
CA GLU A 78 -19.41 16.81 14.11
C GLU A 78 -18.67 16.49 15.42
N GLY A 79 -18.17 17.53 16.08
CA GLY A 79 -17.42 17.40 17.34
C GLY A 79 -15.91 17.21 17.20
N LEU A 80 -15.37 17.17 15.97
CA LEU A 80 -13.92 17.18 15.74
C LEU A 80 -13.35 18.60 15.84
N THR A 81 -12.20 18.76 16.51
CA THR A 81 -11.45 20.01 16.53
C THR A 81 -10.63 20.14 15.26
N VAL A 82 -10.71 21.29 14.60
CA VAL A 82 -10.00 21.54 13.35
C VAL A 82 -8.70 22.29 13.63
N HIS A 83 -7.58 21.71 13.21
CA HIS A 83 -6.26 22.32 13.24
C HIS A 83 -5.78 22.54 11.81
N ASN A 84 -5.38 23.76 11.49
CA ASN A 84 -4.77 24.06 10.20
C ASN A 84 -3.27 23.77 10.29
N GLY A 85 -2.74 23.00 9.35
CA GLY A 85 -1.31 22.78 9.24
C GLY A 85 -0.60 23.84 8.40
N ASP A 86 0.72 23.85 8.46
CA ASP A 86 1.56 24.90 7.88
C ASP A 86 1.49 24.97 6.35
N HIS A 87 1.18 23.86 5.68
CA HIS A 87 1.13 23.79 4.22
C HIS A 87 -0.31 23.87 3.68
N GLY A 88 -1.28 24.16 4.56
CA GLY A 88 -2.68 24.38 4.23
C GLY A 88 -3.56 23.13 4.25
N GLU A 89 -3.06 22.01 4.75
CA GLU A 89 -3.85 20.86 5.19
C GLU A 89 -4.69 21.19 6.43
N LYS A 90 -5.78 20.44 6.60
CA LYS A 90 -6.62 20.49 7.79
C LYS A 90 -6.60 19.13 8.48
N PHE A 91 -6.31 19.14 9.78
CA PHE A 91 -6.44 17.98 10.65
C PHE A 91 -7.72 18.13 11.45
N TYR A 92 -8.57 17.11 11.38
CA TYR A 92 -9.77 17.00 12.19
C TYR A 92 -9.47 16.00 13.29
N CYS A 93 -9.23 16.51 14.49
CA CYS A 93 -8.82 15.74 15.65
C CYS A 93 -10.02 15.47 16.57
N GLY A 94 -10.08 14.31 17.21
CA GLY A 94 -11.15 14.05 18.16
C GLY A 94 -11.07 12.70 18.87
N TYR A 95 -11.85 12.57 19.94
CA TYR A 95 -11.79 11.57 21.03
C TYR A 95 -10.72 11.82 22.10
N ASN A 96 -10.84 12.96 22.78
CA ASN A 96 -10.29 13.14 24.12
C ASN A 96 -11.29 12.60 25.13
N ASP A 97 -11.16 11.34 25.59
CA ASP A 97 -11.49 11.07 27.00
C ASP A 97 -11.11 9.70 27.57
N VAL A 98 -10.68 8.70 26.80
CA VAL A 98 -10.34 7.40 27.40
C VAL A 98 -9.04 6.81 26.86
N GLY A 99 -7.93 7.35 27.36
CA GLY A 99 -6.60 6.74 27.29
C GLY A 99 -5.93 6.92 25.93
N GLN A 100 -5.11 7.97 25.82
CA GLN A 100 -4.19 8.21 24.71
C GLN A 100 -3.45 6.93 24.30
N ARG A 101 -3.90 6.27 23.23
CA ARG A 101 -3.18 5.18 22.61
C ARG A 101 -2.73 5.64 21.24
N LYS A 102 -1.41 5.74 21.09
CA LYS A 102 -0.71 6.16 19.88
C LYS A 102 -1.26 5.43 18.65
N ASN A 103 -1.75 6.20 17.68
CA ASN A 103 -2.18 5.67 16.39
C ASN A 103 -1.03 4.89 15.72
N ARG A 104 -1.23 3.60 15.42
CA ARG A 104 -0.17 2.75 14.83
C ARG A 104 0.18 3.16 13.40
N SER A 105 -0.71 3.85 12.70
CA SER A 105 -0.49 4.32 11.33
C SER A 105 0.30 5.64 11.23
N MET A 106 0.68 6.26 12.36
CA MET A 106 1.39 7.55 12.39
C MET A 106 2.61 7.61 11.46
N ASN A 107 3.45 6.57 11.43
CA ASN A 107 4.63 6.56 10.58
C ASN A 107 4.23 6.60 9.09
N THR A 108 3.18 5.86 8.72
CA THR A 108 2.67 5.86 7.34
C THR A 108 2.06 7.20 6.96
N LEU A 109 1.26 7.80 7.84
CA LEU A 109 0.66 9.12 7.62
C LEU A 109 1.72 10.22 7.52
N ARG A 110 2.74 10.15 8.38
CA ARG A 110 3.90 11.04 8.33
C ARG A 110 4.62 10.93 6.98
N GLU A 111 4.93 9.71 6.54
CA GLU A 111 5.56 9.49 5.24
C GLU A 111 4.68 9.98 4.08
N ILE A 112 3.36 9.85 4.18
CA ILE A 112 2.42 10.40 3.20
C ILE A 112 2.54 11.91 3.11
N LEU A 113 2.50 12.60 4.26
CA LEU A 113 2.63 14.06 4.27
C LEU A 113 4.02 14.50 3.79
N GLU A 114 5.08 13.77 4.15
CA GLU A 114 6.44 14.02 3.64
C GLU A 114 6.49 13.87 2.11
N MET A 115 5.79 12.88 1.53
CA MET A 115 5.68 12.73 0.07
C MET A 115 4.88 13.87 -0.60
N VAL A 116 3.84 14.38 0.06
CA VAL A 116 2.98 15.44 -0.49
C VAL A 116 3.71 16.78 -0.54
N TYR A 117 4.41 17.13 0.55
CA TYR A 117 4.99 18.46 0.72
C TYR A 117 6.50 18.55 0.44
N ASP A 118 7.17 17.43 0.18
CA ASP A 118 8.63 17.35 -0.05
C ASP A 118 9.44 18.05 1.06
N THR A 119 8.91 18.03 2.29
CA THR A 119 9.50 18.67 3.46
C THR A 119 9.70 17.66 4.58
N ARG A 120 10.81 17.81 5.33
CA ARG A 120 11.02 17.06 6.57
C ARG A 120 10.15 17.65 7.66
N LEU A 121 8.94 17.12 7.79
CA LEU A 121 7.91 17.55 8.73
C LEU A 121 8.37 17.29 10.17
N ARG A 122 8.93 18.31 10.84
CA ARG A 122 9.40 18.15 12.22
C ARG A 122 8.29 18.27 13.29
N ASP A 123 7.12 18.83 12.97
CA ASP A 123 6.19 19.31 14.02
C ASP A 123 4.76 18.75 13.99
N TYR A 124 4.45 17.79 13.11
CA TYR A 124 3.09 17.24 13.00
C TYR A 124 2.76 16.17 14.04
N GLY A 125 3.68 15.91 14.97
CA GLY A 125 3.63 14.77 15.87
C GLY A 125 2.42 14.78 16.81
N GLU A 126 2.00 15.96 17.26
CA GLU A 126 0.84 16.12 18.15
C GLU A 126 -0.47 15.96 17.36
N PHE A 127 -0.63 16.70 16.26
CA PHE A 127 -1.86 16.64 15.45
C PHE A 127 -2.09 15.26 14.81
N LEU A 128 -1.04 14.56 14.38
CA LEU A 128 -1.16 13.22 13.78
C LEU A 128 -1.55 12.13 14.78
N GLN A 129 -1.34 12.33 16.07
CA GLN A 129 -1.76 11.36 17.09
C GLN A 129 -3.29 11.32 17.19
N ASP A 130 -3.91 12.50 17.13
CA ASP A 130 -5.34 12.66 17.41
C ASP A 130 -6.16 12.88 16.14
N ALA A 131 -5.50 13.03 14.98
CA ALA A 131 -6.17 13.18 13.69
C ALA A 131 -7.02 11.95 13.36
N ARG A 132 -8.32 12.21 13.15
CA ARG A 132 -9.28 11.28 12.56
C ARG A 132 -9.41 11.51 11.06
N ILE A 133 -9.33 12.77 10.62
CA ILE A 133 -9.38 13.13 9.20
C ILE A 133 -8.22 14.04 8.87
N ILE A 134 -7.55 13.78 7.75
CA ILE A 134 -6.53 14.67 7.19
C ILE A 134 -7.01 15.10 5.81
N SER A 135 -7.31 16.39 5.64
CA SER A 135 -7.70 16.98 4.37
C SER A 135 -6.51 17.67 3.72
N ILE A 136 -6.15 17.23 2.53
CA ILE A 136 -4.96 17.68 1.79
C ILE A 136 -5.41 18.26 0.45
N LYS A 137 -5.16 19.56 0.26
CA LYS A 137 -5.46 20.26 -0.99
C LYS A 137 -4.33 20.13 -2.00
N MET A 138 -4.69 20.13 -3.29
CA MET A 138 -3.72 20.26 -4.37
C MET A 138 -3.45 21.73 -4.73
N PRO A 139 -2.31 22.03 -5.38
CA PRO A 139 -2.07 23.35 -5.97
C PRO A 139 -3.21 23.78 -6.89
N GLY A 140 -3.60 25.06 -6.82
CA GLY A 140 -4.75 25.60 -7.56
C GLY A 140 -6.07 25.56 -6.77
N PHE A 141 -6.10 24.83 -5.66
CA PHE A 141 -7.27 24.70 -4.79
C PHE A 141 -6.99 25.15 -3.34
N GLU A 142 -8.08 25.48 -2.65
CA GLU A 142 -8.16 25.78 -1.24
C GLU A 142 -9.13 24.82 -0.54
N ASN A 143 -8.94 24.63 0.77
CA ASN A 143 -9.87 23.82 1.56
C ASN A 143 -11.17 24.59 1.80
N GLY A 144 -12.30 23.96 1.54
CA GLY A 144 -13.63 24.48 1.78
C GLY A 144 -14.05 24.44 3.25
N GLY A 145 -15.36 24.46 3.49
CA GLY A 145 -15.94 24.44 4.83
C GLY A 145 -15.80 23.08 5.50
N LYS A 146 -16.05 22.00 4.75
CA LYS A 146 -15.95 20.61 5.21
C LYS A 146 -14.64 19.95 4.78
N CYS A 147 -14.30 18.83 5.42
CA CYS A 147 -13.05 18.10 5.16
C CYS A 147 -12.83 17.70 3.70
N HIS A 148 -13.89 17.43 2.95
CA HIS A 148 -13.86 16.95 1.56
C HIS A 148 -14.17 18.03 0.52
N GLU A 149 -14.51 19.23 0.97
CA GLU A 149 -14.80 20.35 0.09
C GLU A 149 -13.49 21.03 -0.30
N PHE A 150 -13.31 21.21 -1.60
CA PHE A 150 -12.20 21.97 -2.16
C PHE A 150 -12.76 23.05 -3.06
N VAL A 151 -12.14 24.23 -3.07
CA VAL A 151 -12.58 25.38 -3.86
C VAL A 151 -11.43 25.89 -4.71
N LEU A 152 -11.74 26.47 -5.87
CA LEU A 152 -10.73 27.07 -6.75
C LEU A 152 -10.13 28.30 -6.08
N LYS A 153 -8.80 28.40 -6.05
CA LYS A 153 -8.09 29.48 -5.34
C LYS A 153 -8.37 30.88 -5.93
N ASN A 154 -8.45 30.99 -7.26
CA ASN A 154 -8.53 32.28 -7.96
C ASN A 154 -9.62 32.31 -9.04
N GLY A 155 -10.65 31.47 -8.94
CA GLY A 155 -11.60 31.29 -10.03
C GLY A 155 -13.03 31.10 -9.58
N THR A 156 -13.95 31.61 -10.38
CA THR A 156 -15.34 31.16 -10.36
C THR A 156 -15.44 29.89 -11.20
N MET A 157 -16.19 28.90 -10.72
CA MET A 157 -16.47 27.70 -11.51
C MET A 157 -17.13 28.09 -12.84
N PRO A 158 -16.54 27.72 -13.99
CA PRO A 158 -17.21 27.88 -15.27
C PRO A 158 -18.46 27.01 -15.35
N SER A 159 -19.41 27.40 -16.20
CA SER A 159 -20.63 26.61 -16.43
C SER A 159 -20.28 25.21 -16.96
N GLY A 160 -20.88 24.18 -16.35
CA GLY A 160 -20.60 22.78 -16.72
C GLY A 160 -19.36 22.18 -16.05
N SER A 161 -18.68 22.91 -15.17
CA SER A 161 -17.68 22.34 -14.27
C SER A 161 -18.35 21.71 -13.03
N GLY A 162 -17.65 20.79 -12.38
CA GLY A 162 -18.19 20.13 -11.20
C GLY A 162 -17.16 19.29 -10.45
N PHE A 163 -17.53 18.87 -9.25
CA PHE A 163 -16.73 17.96 -8.46
C PHE A 163 -17.30 16.54 -8.49
N SER A 164 -16.40 15.58 -8.29
CA SER A 164 -16.76 14.20 -8.03
C SER A 164 -15.80 13.61 -7.01
N TYR A 165 -16.27 12.54 -6.39
CA TYR A 165 -15.65 11.92 -5.23
C TYR A 165 -15.52 10.43 -5.50
N GLN A 166 -14.41 9.85 -5.07
CA GLN A 166 -14.20 8.42 -5.17
C GLN A 166 -13.39 7.93 -3.97
N MET A 167 -13.90 6.88 -3.33
CA MET A 167 -13.25 6.23 -2.21
C MET A 167 -12.28 5.16 -2.68
N TYR A 168 -11.20 5.00 -1.93
CA TYR A 168 -10.16 4.01 -2.15
C TYR A 168 -9.75 3.38 -0.81
N GLY A 169 -9.30 2.13 -0.89
CA GLY A 169 -8.71 1.44 0.26
C GLY A 169 -9.70 1.13 1.37
N ASP A 170 -10.86 0.57 1.01
CA ASP A 170 -11.96 0.30 1.93
C ASP A 170 -12.39 1.57 2.69
N ASN A 171 -12.74 2.61 1.94
CA ASN A 171 -13.17 3.91 2.46
C ASN A 171 -12.13 4.65 3.32
N ALA A 172 -10.84 4.37 3.14
CA ALA A 172 -9.76 5.02 3.87
C ALA A 172 -9.31 6.34 3.23
N ILE A 173 -9.36 6.44 1.90
CA ILE A 173 -8.94 7.64 1.17
C ILE A 173 -10.05 8.08 0.23
N GLN A 174 -10.47 9.33 0.30
CA GLN A 174 -11.36 9.92 -0.69
C GLN A 174 -10.59 10.89 -1.57
N VAL A 175 -10.63 10.68 -2.88
CA VAL A 175 -10.08 11.60 -3.85
C VAL A 175 -11.21 12.49 -4.38
N THR A 176 -10.99 13.80 -4.36
CA THR A 176 -11.91 14.77 -4.97
C THR A 176 -11.32 15.24 -6.30
N ARG A 177 -12.10 15.08 -7.37
CA ARG A 177 -11.74 15.49 -8.72
C ARG A 177 -12.61 16.65 -9.18
N TYR A 178 -11.98 17.70 -9.69
CA TYR A 178 -12.62 18.80 -10.39
C TYR A 178 -12.63 18.51 -11.88
N TYR A 179 -13.77 18.65 -12.54
CA TYR A 179 -13.92 18.49 -13.98
C TYR A 179 -14.21 19.82 -14.62
N GLU A 180 -13.48 20.12 -15.68
CA GLU A 180 -13.67 21.31 -16.52
C GLU A 180 -13.41 20.94 -17.97
N ASN A 181 -14.35 21.24 -18.86
CA ASN A 181 -14.26 20.93 -20.30
C ASN A 181 -13.92 19.46 -20.60
N GLY A 182 -14.46 18.53 -19.80
CA GLY A 182 -14.19 17.08 -19.95
C GLY A 182 -12.83 16.61 -19.42
N VAL A 183 -12.03 17.49 -18.83
CA VAL A 183 -10.74 17.15 -18.22
C VAL A 183 -10.89 17.09 -16.69
N GLY A 184 -10.50 15.96 -16.10
CA GLY A 184 -10.48 15.77 -14.65
C GLY A 184 -9.12 16.13 -14.04
N TYR A 185 -9.15 16.99 -13.02
CA TYR A 185 -8.01 17.41 -12.22
C TYR A 185 -8.21 16.98 -10.78
N ILE A 186 -7.12 16.61 -10.08
CA ILE A 186 -7.22 16.33 -8.65
C ILE A 186 -7.29 17.66 -7.89
N ALA A 187 -8.38 17.86 -7.16
CA ALA A 187 -8.57 19.03 -6.30
C ALA A 187 -7.92 18.84 -4.93
N GLY A 188 -7.95 17.61 -4.43
CA GLY A 188 -7.42 17.23 -3.14
C GLY A 188 -7.85 15.81 -2.78
N PHE A 189 -7.46 15.37 -1.59
CA PHE A 189 -7.95 14.13 -1.03
C PHE A 189 -8.04 14.19 0.49
N CYS A 190 -8.90 13.34 1.04
CA CYS A 190 -9.08 13.15 2.47
C CYS A 190 -8.59 11.77 2.87
N ILE A 191 -7.89 11.70 3.99
CA ILE A 191 -7.53 10.45 4.64
C ILE A 191 -8.42 10.30 5.86
N TYR A 192 -9.22 9.23 5.89
CA TYR A 192 -10.09 8.88 7.00
C TYR A 192 -9.46 7.77 7.84
N ILE A 193 -9.32 8.03 9.13
CA ILE A 193 -8.74 7.13 10.11
C ILE A 193 -9.88 6.69 11.04
N ARG A 194 -10.49 5.54 10.77
CA ARG A 194 -11.71 5.12 11.50
C ARG A 194 -11.40 4.68 12.92
N MET A 195 -10.24 4.07 13.14
CA MET A 195 -9.82 3.52 14.44
C MET A 195 -8.33 3.76 14.68
N GLU A 196 -7.93 3.93 15.94
CA GLU A 196 -6.51 4.10 16.35
C GLU A 196 -5.60 2.91 16.00
N TYR A 197 -6.20 1.75 15.71
CA TYR A 197 -5.50 0.51 15.39
C TYR A 197 -5.46 0.18 13.90
N GLU A 198 -5.82 1.12 13.02
CA GLU A 198 -5.72 0.87 11.60
C GLU A 198 -4.27 0.64 11.17
N TRP A 199 -4.06 -0.44 10.42
CA TRP A 199 -2.76 -0.78 9.88
C TRP A 199 -2.45 0.14 8.71
N GLY A 200 -1.21 0.62 8.62
CA GLY A 200 -0.76 1.51 7.54
C GLY A 200 -0.96 0.93 6.13
N ILE A 201 -1.21 -0.37 6.00
CA ILE A 201 -1.51 -1.08 4.75
C ILE A 201 -2.74 -0.49 4.03
N ARG A 202 -3.72 0.06 4.77
CA ARG A 202 -4.90 0.72 4.16
C ARG A 202 -4.54 2.00 3.40
N PHE A 203 -3.46 2.68 3.80
CA PHE A 203 -2.98 3.91 3.18
C PHE A 203 -1.86 3.60 2.18
N ARG A 204 -2.23 3.12 0.99
CA ARG A 204 -1.26 2.74 -0.05
C ARG A 204 -0.47 3.96 -0.53
N LYS A 205 0.78 4.08 -0.10
CA LYS A 205 1.73 5.13 -0.53
C LYS A 205 1.87 5.21 -2.05
N ALA A 206 1.94 4.05 -2.72
CA ALA A 206 2.03 3.98 -4.19
C ALA A 206 0.83 4.64 -4.88
N PHE A 207 -0.37 4.47 -4.33
CA PHE A 207 -1.59 5.09 -4.86
C PHE A 207 -1.58 6.61 -4.64
N ILE A 208 -1.15 7.07 -3.47
CA ILE A 208 -1.01 8.51 -3.22
C ILE A 208 0.04 9.15 -4.15
N LYS A 209 1.14 8.44 -4.40
CA LYS A 209 2.15 8.88 -5.38
C LYS A 209 1.55 9.02 -6.78
N GLU A 210 0.76 8.05 -7.23
CA GLU A 210 0.04 8.11 -8.50
C GLU A 210 -0.93 9.32 -8.56
N ILE A 211 -1.65 9.61 -7.47
CA ILE A 211 -2.48 10.82 -7.37
C ILE A 211 -1.64 12.09 -7.50
N LEU A 212 -0.49 12.17 -6.82
CA LEU A 212 0.37 13.35 -6.83
C LEU A 212 1.04 13.63 -8.19
N GLU A 213 1.24 12.58 -8.98
CA GLU A 213 1.79 12.61 -10.35
C GLU A 213 0.72 12.88 -11.42
N SER A 214 -0.57 12.80 -11.07
CA SER A 214 -1.67 13.05 -12.00
C SER A 214 -1.80 14.53 -12.41
N ARG A 215 -2.71 14.81 -13.35
CA ARG A 215 -2.92 16.15 -13.92
C ARG A 215 -3.25 17.18 -12.83
N ARG A 216 -2.47 18.26 -12.79
CA ARG A 216 -2.65 19.39 -11.87
C ARG A 216 -3.37 20.54 -12.53
N TYR A 217 -4.27 21.17 -11.79
CA TYR A 217 -5.00 22.33 -12.24
C TYR A 217 -4.14 23.61 -12.17
N GLY A 218 -4.25 24.49 -13.16
CA GLY A 218 -3.70 25.84 -13.10
C GLY A 218 -2.17 25.95 -13.10
N ARG A 219 -1.42 25.00 -13.68
CA ARG A 219 -0.02 25.27 -14.07
C ARG A 219 -0.03 26.15 -15.33
N PRO A 220 0.41 27.42 -15.26
CA PRO A 220 0.66 28.18 -16.47
C PRO A 220 1.87 27.55 -17.18
N GLY A 221 1.66 26.98 -18.37
CA GLY A 221 2.75 26.51 -19.24
C GLY A 221 2.69 25.08 -19.76
N CYS A 222 1.55 24.39 -19.74
CA CYS A 222 1.42 23.08 -20.41
C CYS A 222 0.08 22.90 -21.14
N ASP A 223 -0.40 23.93 -21.85
CA ASP A 223 -1.56 23.80 -22.76
C ASP A 223 -1.23 22.99 -24.05
N GLU A 224 -0.01 22.43 -24.15
CA GLU A 224 0.42 21.51 -25.22
C GLU A 224 0.39 20.02 -24.85
N CYS A 225 -0.13 19.64 -23.68
CA CYS A 225 -0.38 18.22 -23.36
C CYS A 225 -1.87 17.86 -23.51
N ASN A 226 -2.50 18.32 -24.60
CA ASN A 226 -3.75 17.76 -25.06
C ASN A 226 -3.51 16.35 -25.61
N GLY A 227 -3.75 15.35 -24.76
CA GLY A 227 -4.00 13.98 -25.16
C GLY A 227 -2.80 13.25 -25.76
N PHE A 228 -1.87 12.80 -24.91
CA PHE A 228 -1.08 11.62 -25.29
C PHE A 228 -0.68 10.86 -24.03
N TRP A 229 -1.17 9.63 -23.92
CA TRP A 229 -0.54 8.62 -23.07
C TRP A 229 0.89 8.47 -23.56
N LYS A 230 1.84 9.07 -22.85
CA LYS A 230 3.26 8.78 -23.08
C LYS A 230 3.53 7.43 -22.42
N CYS A 231 3.20 6.36 -23.13
CA CYS A 231 3.91 5.10 -22.96
C CYS A 231 5.37 5.41 -23.28
N ASP A 232 6.24 5.40 -22.27
CA ASP A 232 7.68 5.49 -22.47
C ASP A 232 8.12 4.27 -23.29
N THR A 233 8.23 4.50 -24.59
CA THR A 233 9.10 3.75 -25.48
C THR A 233 9.93 4.77 -26.23
N SER A 234 11.22 4.47 -26.36
CA SER A 234 12.29 5.24 -27.03
C SER A 234 12.90 6.41 -26.26
N GLY A 235 13.85 6.09 -25.38
CA GLY A 235 15.17 6.69 -25.57
C GLY A 235 15.81 6.04 -26.80
N MET A 236 16.08 6.83 -27.84
CA MET A 236 17.14 6.63 -28.85
C MET A 236 17.00 7.72 -29.94
N GLY A 237 17.39 8.95 -29.59
CA GLY A 237 17.80 9.96 -30.56
C GLY A 237 19.32 9.98 -30.61
N PHE A 238 19.89 9.21 -31.53
CA PHE A 238 21.32 9.29 -31.85
C PHE A 238 21.55 10.52 -32.72
N ASP A 239 22.25 11.51 -32.17
CA ASP A 239 22.88 12.58 -32.91
C ASP A 239 23.88 11.97 -33.91
N ARG A 240 23.64 12.17 -35.21
CA ARG A 240 24.58 11.75 -36.25
C ARG A 240 25.26 12.98 -36.83
N ARG A 241 26.39 13.35 -36.22
CA ARG A 241 27.42 14.21 -36.80
C ARG A 241 28.00 13.48 -38.02
N ALA A 242 27.94 14.09 -39.19
CA ALA A 242 28.73 13.64 -40.33
C ALA A 242 30.20 13.98 -40.06
N ASN A 243 31.03 12.97 -39.83
CA ASN A 243 32.37 12.87 -40.41
C ASN A 243 33.00 11.52 -40.07
N GLY A 244 33.46 10.84 -41.12
CA GLY A 244 34.71 10.09 -41.11
C GLY A 244 34.78 8.82 -40.29
N ASP A 245 34.72 7.71 -41.02
CA ASP A 245 35.55 6.53 -40.86
C ASP A 245 35.22 5.44 -39.83
N SER A 246 35.13 4.24 -40.42
CA SER A 246 35.55 2.93 -39.88
C SER A 246 34.70 2.26 -38.79
N THR A 247 33.83 1.37 -39.28
CA THR A 247 33.77 -0.08 -38.97
C THR A 247 34.16 -0.54 -37.57
N VAL A 248 33.25 -1.22 -36.86
CA VAL A 248 33.36 -2.65 -36.47
C VAL A 248 31.96 -3.23 -36.20
N TYR A 249 31.79 -4.48 -36.64
CA TYR A 249 30.62 -5.34 -36.67
C TYR A 249 30.13 -5.79 -35.28
N GLY A 250 28.81 -6.00 -35.16
CA GLY A 250 28.15 -6.59 -33.99
C GLY A 250 26.65 -6.91 -34.20
N MET A 251 26.35 -7.61 -35.29
CA MET A 251 25.24 -8.57 -35.52
C MET A 251 24.64 -9.17 -34.20
N PHE A 252 23.33 -9.28 -33.93
CA PHE A 252 22.33 -10.12 -34.62
C PHE A 252 20.90 -9.94 -34.02
N GLN A 253 19.89 -9.96 -34.92
CA GLN A 253 18.46 -10.38 -34.84
C GLN A 253 17.58 -10.05 -33.62
N SER A 254 16.46 -9.32 -33.74
CA SER A 254 15.23 -9.55 -34.55
C SER A 254 14.38 -10.75 -34.11
N THR A 255 13.26 -10.45 -33.46
CA THR A 255 11.99 -11.16 -33.67
C THR A 255 10.81 -10.24 -33.39
N GLN A 256 9.87 -10.24 -34.32
CA GLN A 256 8.62 -9.48 -34.33
C GLN A 256 7.64 -10.01 -33.27
N CYS A 257 6.71 -9.17 -32.81
CA CYS A 257 5.31 -9.58 -32.72
C CYS A 257 4.34 -8.39 -32.60
N THR A 258 3.56 -8.25 -33.66
CA THR A 258 2.27 -7.60 -33.83
C THR A 258 1.31 -7.89 -32.68
N THR A 259 0.54 -6.90 -32.20
CA THR A 259 -0.89 -7.07 -31.82
C THR A 259 -1.57 -5.70 -31.73
N THR A 260 -2.58 -5.53 -32.59
CA THR A 260 -3.56 -4.45 -32.64
C THR A 260 -4.42 -4.45 -31.38
N ILE A 261 -4.54 -3.33 -30.68
CA ILE A 261 -5.51 -3.15 -29.58
C ILE A 261 -6.70 -2.36 -30.13
N LEU A 262 -7.83 -3.04 -30.28
CA LEU A 262 -9.16 -2.46 -30.39
C LEU A 262 -9.73 -2.24 -28.99
N LEU A 263 -10.36 -1.08 -28.80
CA LEU A 263 -11.23 -0.74 -27.66
C LEU A 263 -12.27 -1.84 -27.41
N PHE A 264 -12.53 -2.17 -26.14
CA PHE A 264 -13.77 -2.86 -25.77
C PHE A 264 -14.42 -2.32 -24.50
N ASP A 265 -15.68 -1.94 -24.71
CA ASP A 265 -16.73 -1.61 -23.75
C ASP A 265 -16.99 -2.70 -22.71
N TYR A 266 -17.35 -2.26 -21.51
CA TYR A 266 -17.52 -3.05 -20.29
C TYR A 266 -18.79 -3.92 -20.21
N HIS A 267 -19.49 -4.16 -21.33
CA HIS A 267 -20.79 -4.84 -21.31
C HIS A 267 -20.78 -6.37 -21.55
N CYS A 268 -19.60 -7.00 -21.65
CA CYS A 268 -19.49 -8.42 -22.05
C CYS A 268 -18.84 -9.34 -21.00
N LEU A 269 -18.98 -9.06 -19.70
CA LEU A 269 -18.39 -9.87 -18.62
C LEU A 269 -19.40 -10.68 -17.79
N LYS A 270 -20.57 -11.02 -18.35
CA LYS A 270 -21.54 -11.96 -17.75
C LYS A 270 -21.54 -13.37 -18.37
N GLY A 271 -20.72 -13.64 -19.38
CA GLY A 271 -20.71 -14.91 -20.11
C GLY A 271 -19.64 -15.94 -19.70
N PHE A 272 -18.70 -15.61 -18.81
CA PHE A 272 -17.48 -16.41 -18.60
C PHE A 272 -17.42 -17.20 -17.28
N ILE A 273 -18.54 -17.36 -16.58
CA ILE A 273 -18.66 -18.27 -15.42
C ILE A 273 -19.75 -19.33 -15.69
N SER A 274 -19.62 -20.03 -16.82
CA SER A 274 -20.27 -21.31 -17.03
C SER A 274 -19.34 -22.16 -17.88
N ASN A 275 -18.91 -23.29 -17.31
CA ASN A 275 -17.85 -24.21 -17.75
C ASN A 275 -16.45 -23.88 -17.23
N TYR A 276 -16.28 -23.95 -15.91
CA TYR A 276 -15.30 -24.83 -15.24
C TYR A 276 -15.84 -25.19 -13.85
#